data_AF-A0A940GQ15-F1
#
_entry.id   AF-A0A940GQ15-F1
#
_cell.length_a   1.000
_cell.length_b   1.000
_cell.length_c   1.000
_cell.angle_alpha   90.00
_cell.angle_beta   90.00
_cell.angle_gamma   90.00
#
_symmetry.space_group_name_H-M   'P 1'
#
loop_
_entity.id
_entity.type
_entity.pdbx_description
1 polymer ?
#
loop_
_entity_poly.entity_id
_entity_poly.type
_entity_poly.pdbx_seq_one_letter_code
_entity_poly.pdbx_strand_id
1 'polypeptide(L)'
;MKICALFEQQRGMEAAERYFSPDYLEHNPDIPGGNLEGFKQVLVRERMDRPGLRDVRLKVLNVVAEGDHVCVHMWCEEPGSPPLRILELYRVEDGKVVEHWDAMRVEDQLPIPASA
;
A
#
# COMPACT_ATOMS: atom_id res chain seq x y z
N MET A 1 -4.34 -8.19 -9.07
CA MET A 1 -3.56 -9.06 -8.16
C MET A 1 -4.29 -9.15 -6.82
N LYS A 2 -4.33 -10.32 -6.14
CA LYS A 2 -5.18 -10.50 -4.94
C LYS A 2 -4.77 -9.61 -3.75
N ILE A 3 -3.51 -9.20 -3.67
CA ILE A 3 -2.99 -8.36 -2.58
C ILE A 3 -3.55 -6.93 -2.64
N CYS A 4 -3.58 -6.30 -3.82
CA CYS A 4 -4.08 -4.93 -3.97
C CYS A 4 -5.56 -4.82 -3.63
N ALA A 5 -6.35 -5.85 -4.01
CA ALA A 5 -7.77 -5.91 -3.67
C ALA A 5 -8.01 -6.00 -2.15
N LEU A 6 -7.10 -6.61 -1.38
CA LEU A 6 -7.21 -6.62 0.08
C LEU A 6 -6.91 -5.24 0.67
N PHE A 7 -5.94 -4.51 0.12
CA PHE A 7 -5.67 -3.13 0.55
C PHE A 7 -6.83 -2.19 0.21
N GLU A 8 -7.40 -2.28 -1.00
CA GLU A 8 -8.63 -1.54 -1.38
C GLU A 8 -9.81 -1.85 -0.45
N GLN A 9 -9.91 -3.09 0.06
CA GLN A 9 -10.94 -3.53 1.01
C GLN A 9 -10.57 -3.25 2.49
N GLN A 10 -9.49 -2.53 2.77
CA GLN A 10 -9.02 -2.23 4.13
C GLN A 10 -8.73 -3.49 4.97
N ARG A 11 -8.24 -4.54 4.30
CA ARG A 11 -7.84 -5.84 4.85
C ARG A 11 -6.32 -6.02 4.79
N GLY A 12 -5.58 -4.95 5.06
CA GLY A 12 -4.11 -4.94 5.03
C GLY A 12 -3.47 -5.95 5.98
N MET A 13 -4.05 -6.20 7.16
CA MET A 13 -3.52 -7.20 8.10
C MET A 13 -3.59 -8.62 7.53
N GLU A 14 -4.72 -8.98 6.90
CA GLU A 14 -4.85 -10.27 6.22
C GLU A 14 -3.88 -10.39 5.04
N ALA A 15 -3.65 -9.29 4.32
CA ALA A 15 -2.66 -9.26 3.27
C ALA A 15 -1.24 -9.52 3.82
N ALA A 16 -0.87 -8.84 4.91
CA ALA A 16 0.40 -9.00 5.59
C ALA A 16 0.62 -10.45 6.05
N GLU A 17 -0.35 -11.06 6.72
CA GLU A 17 -0.25 -12.44 7.20
C GLU A 17 -0.16 -13.46 6.06
N ARG A 18 -0.91 -13.24 4.97
CA ARG A 18 -1.03 -14.22 3.89
C ARG A 18 0.08 -14.11 2.87
N TYR A 19 0.54 -12.91 2.55
CA TYR A 19 1.38 -12.66 1.38
C TYR A 19 2.76 -12.10 1.70
N PHE A 20 3.07 -11.71 2.93
CA PHE A 20 4.41 -11.22 3.27
C PHE A 20 5.27 -12.33 3.87
N SER A 21 6.57 -12.27 3.58
CA SER A 21 7.58 -13.13 4.21
C SER A 21 7.85 -12.66 5.65
N PRO A 22 8.14 -13.56 6.60
CA PRO A 22 8.67 -13.18 7.92
C PRO A 22 9.96 -12.35 7.83
N ASP A 23 10.78 -12.57 6.80
CA ASP A 23 12.04 -11.88 6.55
C ASP A 23 11.89 -10.63 5.66
N TYR A 24 10.67 -10.10 5.58
CA TYR A 24 10.35 -8.91 4.79
C TYR A 24 11.17 -7.68 5.20
N LEU A 25 11.74 -7.01 4.20
CA LEU A 25 12.47 -5.75 4.34
C LEU A 25 11.62 -4.56 3.90
N GLU A 26 11.53 -3.56 4.77
CA GLU A 26 10.79 -2.32 4.53
C GLU A 26 11.75 -1.14 4.40
N HIS A 27 11.67 -0.44 3.28
CA HIS A 27 12.51 0.73 3.01
C HIS A 27 11.83 2.07 3.30
N ASN A 28 10.52 2.09 3.55
CA ASN A 28 9.86 3.31 4.00
C ASN A 28 10.36 3.69 5.42
N PRO A 29 11.03 4.86 5.59
CA PRO A 29 11.59 5.28 6.86
C PRO A 29 10.54 5.61 7.93
N ASP A 30 9.28 5.83 7.55
CA ASP A 30 8.17 6.06 8.46
C ASP A 30 7.66 4.76 9.12
N ILE A 31 8.07 3.60 8.61
CA ILE A 31 7.73 2.30 9.19
C ILE A 31 8.77 1.92 10.25
N PRO A 32 8.38 1.74 11.53
CA PRO A 32 9.32 1.45 12.60
C PRO A 32 10.12 0.16 12.36
N GLY A 33 11.44 0.24 12.44
CA GLY A 33 12.32 -0.94 12.43
C GLY A 33 12.50 -1.63 11.08
N GLY A 34 11.93 -1.10 9.99
CA GLY A 34 12.21 -1.57 8.62
C GLY A 34 11.85 -3.04 8.38
N ASN A 35 10.80 -3.55 9.04
CA ASN A 35 10.42 -4.97 8.98
C ASN A 35 8.90 -5.19 9.06
N LEU A 36 8.48 -6.45 8.97
CA LEU A 36 7.07 -6.83 8.92
C LEU A 36 6.28 -6.44 10.19
N GLU A 37 6.92 -6.52 11.35
CA GLU A 37 6.26 -6.16 12.61
C GLU A 37 6.00 -4.66 12.67
N GLY A 38 6.96 -3.84 12.24
CA GLY A 38 6.78 -2.41 12.06
C GLY A 38 5.62 -2.08 11.12
N PHE A 39 5.57 -2.75 9.96
CA PHE A 39 4.50 -2.56 8.99
C PHE A 39 3.12 -2.91 9.58
N LYS A 40 3.02 -4.03 10.30
CA LYS A 40 1.78 -4.44 11.00
C LYS A 40 1.36 -3.44 12.08
N GLN A 41 2.30 -2.85 12.81
CA GLN A 41 2.01 -1.81 13.80
C GLN A 41 1.36 -0.59 13.14
N VAL A 42 1.88 -0.15 11.99
CA VAL A 42 1.27 0.96 11.24
C VAL A 42 -0.12 0.59 10.74
N LEU A 43 -0.33 -0.61 10.21
CA LEU A 43 -1.67 -1.07 9.81
C LEU A 43 -2.69 -1.06 10.96
N VAL A 44 -2.26 -1.45 12.17
CA VAL A 44 -3.11 -1.40 13.37
C VAL A 44 -3.38 0.05 13.77
N ARG A 45 -2.36 0.91 13.79
CA ARG A 45 -2.47 2.32 14.15
C ARG A 45 -3.45 3.04 13.22
N GLU A 46 -3.27 2.89 11.91
CA GLU A 46 -4.18 3.47 10.92
C GLU A 46 -5.62 2.98 11.16
N ARG A 47 -5.82 1.69 11.44
CA ARG A 47 -7.16 1.15 11.78
C ARG A 47 -7.76 1.65 13.11
N MET A 48 -6.94 1.95 14.11
CA MET A 48 -7.39 2.33 15.46
C MET A 48 -7.54 3.85 15.63
N ASP A 49 -6.82 4.65 14.83
CA ASP A 49 -6.75 6.10 15.00
C ASP A 49 -7.65 6.91 14.03
N ARG A 50 -8.28 6.30 13.01
CA ARG A 50 -9.12 7.06 12.04
C ARG A 50 -10.54 6.51 11.90
N PRO A 51 -11.54 7.07 12.60
CA PRO A 51 -12.95 6.81 12.27
C PRO A 51 -13.31 7.20 10.81
N GLY A 52 -12.52 8.06 10.16
CA GLY A 52 -12.65 8.47 8.76
C GLY A 52 -12.05 7.53 7.72
N LEU A 53 -11.32 6.46 8.11
CA LEU A 53 -10.78 5.49 7.15
C LEU A 53 -11.87 4.79 6.33
N ARG A 54 -13.13 4.77 6.82
CA ARG A 54 -14.28 4.25 6.07
C ARG A 54 -14.53 4.97 4.75
N ASP A 55 -14.07 6.22 4.63
CA ASP A 55 -14.26 7.05 3.46
C ASP A 55 -12.96 7.23 2.64
N VAL A 56 -11.87 6.56 3.03
CA VAL A 56 -10.65 6.53 2.22
C VAL A 56 -10.91 5.71 0.96
N ARG A 57 -10.69 6.35 -0.19
CA ARG A 57 -10.82 5.73 -1.51
C ARG A 57 -9.45 5.42 -2.07
N LEU A 58 -9.10 4.14 -2.11
CA LEU A 58 -7.95 3.64 -2.83
C LEU A 58 -8.39 3.14 -4.21
N LYS A 59 -7.60 3.46 -5.22
CA LYS A 59 -7.81 2.98 -6.57
C LYS A 59 -6.48 2.57 -7.19
N VAL A 60 -6.36 1.30 -7.55
CA VAL A 60 -5.26 0.83 -8.39
C VAL A 60 -5.48 1.34 -9.82
N LEU A 61 -4.46 1.97 -10.38
CA LEU A 61 -4.50 2.56 -11.71
C LEU A 61 -3.74 1.69 -12.70
N ASN A 62 -2.56 1.23 -12.30
CA ASN A 62 -1.70 0.39 -13.10
C ASN A 62 -0.98 -0.62 -12.21
N VAL A 63 -0.71 -1.78 -12.78
CA VAL A 63 0.19 -2.78 -12.20
C VAL A 63 1.18 -3.17 -13.30
N VAL A 64 2.46 -3.05 -13.01
CA VAL A 64 3.55 -3.46 -13.89
C VAL A 64 4.34 -4.53 -13.17
N ALA A 65 4.60 -5.66 -13.84
CA ALA A 65 5.40 -6.73 -13.27
C ALA A 65 6.50 -7.11 -14.25
N GLU A 66 7.74 -7.17 -13.76
CA GLU A 66 8.92 -7.54 -14.53
C GLU A 66 9.89 -8.31 -13.62
N GLY A 67 10.28 -9.51 -14.04
CA GLY A 67 11.08 -10.41 -13.21
C GLY A 67 10.35 -10.75 -11.90
N ASP A 68 11.04 -10.55 -10.78
CA ASP A 68 10.57 -10.71 -9.42
C ASP A 68 9.96 -9.42 -8.83
N HIS A 69 9.85 -8.34 -9.61
CA HIS A 69 9.34 -7.05 -9.15
C HIS A 69 7.90 -6.80 -9.62
N VAL A 70 7.10 -6.18 -8.75
CA VAL A 70 5.75 -5.70 -9.05
C VAL A 70 5.63 -4.25 -8.57
N CYS A 71 5.39 -3.34 -9.51
CA CYS A 71 5.05 -1.96 -9.21
C CYS A 71 3.53 -1.75 -9.29
N VAL A 72 2.97 -1.10 -8.28
CA VAL A 72 1.55 -0.74 -8.20
C VAL A 72 1.45 0.78 -8.15
N HIS A 73 0.80 1.36 -9.15
CA HIS A 73 0.48 2.78 -9.18
C HIS A 73 -0.96 2.98 -8.71
N MET A 74 -1.13 3.75 -7.64
CA MET A 74 -2.40 3.98 -6.99
C MET A 74 -2.72 5.46 -6.86
N TRP A 75 -4.02 5.74 -6.75
CA TRP A 75 -4.55 7.01 -6.27
C TRP A 75 -5.25 6.77 -4.93
N CYS A 76 -5.02 7.67 -3.98
CA CYS A 76 -5.63 7.64 -2.67
C CYS A 76 -6.32 8.97 -2.41
N GLU A 77 -7.56 8.93 -1.93
CA GLU A 77 -8.28 10.09 -1.44
C GLU A 77 -8.74 9.84 -0.02
N GLU A 78 -8.43 10.77 0.86
CA GLU A 78 -8.86 10.77 2.25
C GLU A 78 -9.64 12.07 2.54
N PRO A 79 -10.79 12.00 3.23
CA PRO A 79 -11.53 13.20 3.58
C PRO A 79 -10.68 14.17 4.42
N GLY A 80 -10.65 15.44 3.99
CA GLY A 80 -9.90 16.49 4.69
C GLY A 80 -8.42 16.58 4.32
N SER A 81 -7.93 15.69 3.45
CA SER A 81 -6.56 15.69 2.94
C SER A 81 -6.53 15.85 1.42
N PRO A 82 -5.52 16.52 0.83
CA PRO A 82 -5.28 16.45 -0.60
C PRO A 82 -5.10 14.99 -1.07
N PRO A 83 -5.57 14.62 -2.27
CA PRO A 83 -5.37 13.27 -2.79
C PRO A 83 -3.88 13.00 -3.04
N LEU A 84 -3.51 11.72 -3.03
CA LEU A 84 -2.15 11.25 -3.22
C LEU A 84 -2.03 10.37 -4.46
N ARG A 85 -0.89 10.48 -5.15
CA ARG A 85 -0.39 9.42 -6.05
C ARG A 85 0.66 8.62 -5.31
N ILE A 86 0.51 7.31 -5.34
CA ILE A 86 1.36 6.37 -4.63
C ILE A 86 1.92 5.38 -5.62
N LEU A 87 3.23 5.16 -5.57
CA LEU A 87 3.90 4.04 -6.21
C LEU A 87 4.38 3.12 -5.11
N GLU A 88 3.89 1.90 -5.13
CA GLU A 88 4.45 0.80 -4.35
C GLU A 88 5.33 -0.02 -5.29
N LEU A 89 6.50 -0.43 -4.83
CA LEU A 89 7.34 -1.41 -5.49
C LEU A 89 7.57 -2.57 -4.53
N TYR A 90 7.20 -3.76 -4.97
CA TYR A 90 7.41 -4.99 -4.22
C TYR A 90 8.38 -5.89 -4.96
N ARG A 91 9.26 -6.55 -4.21
CA ARG A 91 9.97 -7.74 -4.68
C ARG A 91 9.30 -8.99 -4.13
N VAL A 92 9.14 -10.00 -4.97
CA VAL A 92 8.36 -11.21 -4.68
C VAL A 92 9.21 -12.46 -4.92
N GLU A 93 9.32 -13.30 -3.89
CA GLU A 93 9.98 -14.60 -3.95
C GLU A 93 9.04 -15.67 -3.38
N ASP A 94 8.97 -16.84 -4.01
CA ASP A 94 8.13 -17.97 -3.57
C ASP A 94 6.66 -17.59 -3.29
N GLY A 95 6.14 -16.64 -4.07
CA GLY A 95 4.78 -16.12 -3.92
C GLY A 95 4.56 -15.22 -2.69
N LYS A 96 5.64 -14.75 -2.06
CA LYS A 96 5.65 -13.85 -0.90
C LYS A 96 6.34 -12.54 -1.22
N VAL A 97 5.82 -11.45 -0.69
CA VAL A 97 6.50 -10.15 -0.66
C VAL A 97 7.65 -10.25 0.33
N VAL A 98 8.87 -10.04 -0.16
CA VAL A 98 10.10 -10.12 0.61
C VAL A 98 10.76 -8.75 0.81
N GLU A 99 10.38 -7.76 -0.01
CA GLU A 99 10.94 -6.42 0.07
C GLU A 99 9.98 -5.39 -0.51
N HIS A 100 10.03 -4.17 0.03
CA HIS A 100 9.14 -3.09 -0.35
C HIS A 100 9.80 -1.72 -0.32
N TRP A 101 9.43 -0.89 -1.30
CA TRP A 101 9.70 0.54 -1.35
C TRP A 101 8.43 1.26 -1.74
N ASP A 102 8.27 2.47 -1.23
CA ASP A 102 7.20 3.35 -1.66
C ASP A 102 7.71 4.74 -2.06
N ALA A 103 6.87 5.42 -2.83
CA ALA A 103 7.00 6.84 -3.11
C ALA A 103 5.60 7.43 -3.25
N MET A 104 5.35 8.53 -2.54
CA MET A 104 4.09 9.24 -2.62
C MET A 104 4.29 10.71 -2.91
N ARG A 105 3.32 11.31 -3.57
CA ARG A 105 3.24 12.76 -3.76
C ARG A 105 1.80 13.24 -3.60
N VAL A 106 1.66 14.45 -3.08
CA VAL A 106 0.39 15.19 -3.14
C VAL A 106 0.04 15.44 -4.59
N GLU A 107 -1.20 15.14 -4.94
CA GLU A 107 -1.75 15.41 -6.25
C GLU A 107 -2.62 16.65 -6.22
N ASP A 108 -2.03 17.77 -6.63
CA ASP A 108 -2.67 19.09 -6.68
C ASP A 108 -3.11 19.50 -8.10
N GLN A 109 -2.72 18.74 -9.13
CA GLN A 109 -2.75 19.20 -10.53
C GLN A 109 -3.37 18.25 -11.56
N LEU A 110 -3.70 17.01 -11.21
CA LEU A 110 -4.25 16.05 -12.17
C LEU A 110 -5.73 15.76 -11.91
N PRO A 111 -6.53 15.53 -12.96
CA PRO A 111 -7.94 15.19 -12.81
C PRO A 111 -8.10 13.87 -12.04
N ILE A 112 -9.15 13.79 -11.22
CA ILE A 112 -9.56 12.57 -10.52
C ILE A 112 -9.70 11.45 -11.55
N PRO A 113 -9.03 10.30 -11.37
CA PRO A 113 -9.11 9.21 -12.34
C PRO A 113 -10.55 8.72 -12.49
N ALA A 114 -11.14 8.87 -13.68
CA ALA A 114 -12.49 8.38 -13.98
C ALA A 114 -12.62 6.90 -13.59
N SER A 115 -13.70 6.53 -12.89
CA SER A 115 -14.06 5.14 -12.61
C SER A 115 -14.01 4.33 -13.91
N ALA A 116 -13.22 3.26 -13.91
CA ALA A 116 -13.21 2.29 -15.00
C ALA A 116 -14.52 1.50 -15.01
#